data_AF-E3GY52-F1
#
_entry.id   AF-E3GY52-F1
#
_cell.length_a   1.000
_cell.length_b   1.000
_cell.length_c   1.000
_cell.angle_alpha   90.00
_cell.angle_beta   90.00
_cell.angle_gamma   90.00
#
_symmetry.space_group_name_H-M   'P 1'
#
loop_
_entity.id
_entity.type
_entity.pdbx_description
1 polymer ?
#
loop_
_entity_poly.entity_id
_entity_poly.type
_entity_poly.pdbx_seq_one_letter_code
_entity_poly.pdbx_strand_id
1 'polypeptide(L)'
;MKKEKLLKFLSRIGVDTRFITIIDSCIYINNLRFSRFSRKREKILKKYFPEIKVIRSKIFQRISTRSKNILRDELKPKDRVLIMKTDKIRYTAAYAVLEPYTRKYGIKIVEKNPDCIVNPLTLDDIVINVFKKLLSGKKLKMEVKKDNKRVIYPLSKVPYSWICKWLKKECKIEYQDKMVNKFMDFFNTVVPDYKEKIASSILELSKVIKN
;
A
#
# COMPACT_ATOMS: atom_id res chain seq x y z
N MET A 1 2.30 25.26 -2.06
CA MET A 1 1.87 25.40 -0.64
C MET A 1 2.70 24.49 0.26
N LYS A 2 3.22 24.98 1.41
CA LYS A 2 3.94 24.12 2.36
C LYS A 2 2.96 23.15 3.06
N LYS A 3 3.13 21.85 2.85
CA LYS A 3 2.35 20.74 3.46
C LYS A 3 2.13 20.90 4.97
N GLU A 4 3.12 21.44 5.67
CA GLU A 4 3.04 21.72 7.12
C GLU A 4 1.94 22.70 7.49
N LYS A 5 1.73 23.76 6.69
CA LYS A 5 0.66 24.75 6.92
C LYS A 5 -0.71 24.09 6.85
N LEU A 6 -0.91 23.24 5.83
CA LEU A 6 -2.14 22.46 5.66
C LEU A 6 -2.37 21.50 6.84
N LEU A 7 -1.34 20.76 7.26
CA LEU A 7 -1.44 19.82 8.38
C LEU A 7 -1.78 20.51 9.71
N LYS A 8 -1.13 21.64 10.01
CA LYS A 8 -1.44 22.46 11.19
C LYS A 8 -2.88 22.95 11.17
N PHE A 9 -3.35 23.43 10.01
CA PHE A 9 -4.73 23.87 9.85
C PHE A 9 -5.74 22.73 10.06
N LEU A 10 -5.52 21.58 9.44
CA LEU A 10 -6.38 20.40 9.57
C LEU A 10 -6.50 19.95 11.04
N SER A 11 -5.39 19.92 11.76
CA SER A 11 -5.38 19.62 13.19
C SER A 11 -6.18 20.65 14.00
N ARG A 12 -6.03 21.95 13.71
CA ARG A 12 -6.77 23.04 14.37
C ARG A 12 -8.28 22.93 14.19
N ILE A 13 -8.75 22.47 13.02
CA ILE A 13 -10.19 22.25 12.79
C ILE A 13 -10.67 20.87 13.30
N GLY A 14 -9.82 20.10 13.98
CA GLY A 14 -10.15 18.82 14.61
C GLY A 14 -10.16 17.61 13.68
N VAL A 15 -9.44 17.68 12.55
CA VAL A 15 -9.17 16.52 11.69
C VAL A 15 -7.97 15.76 12.23
N ASP A 16 -8.09 14.43 12.39
CA ASP A 16 -6.95 13.58 12.73
C ASP A 16 -6.16 13.25 11.46
N THR A 17 -5.02 13.93 11.31
CA THR A 17 -4.18 13.84 10.11
C THR A 17 -3.44 12.50 9.98
N ARG A 18 -3.50 11.63 10.99
CA ARG A 18 -2.94 10.27 10.93
C ARG A 18 -3.83 9.30 10.15
N PHE A 19 -5.06 9.69 9.84
CA PHE A 19 -6.03 8.88 9.09
C PHE A 19 -6.41 9.48 7.74
N ILE A 20 -5.57 10.37 7.22
CA ILE A 20 -5.67 10.92 5.88
C ILE A 20 -4.31 10.80 5.20
N THR A 21 -4.34 10.67 3.88
CA THR A 21 -3.17 10.70 3.01
C THR A 21 -3.17 12.00 2.21
N ILE A 22 -2.05 12.71 2.18
CA ILE A 22 -1.87 13.93 1.38
C ILE A 22 -0.89 13.64 0.25
N ILE A 23 -1.40 13.72 -0.98
CA ILE A 23 -0.62 13.59 -2.22
C ILE A 23 -1.00 14.76 -3.11
N ASP A 24 0.00 15.51 -3.56
CA ASP A 24 -0.19 16.73 -4.35
C ASP A 24 -1.23 17.65 -3.70
N SER A 25 -2.24 18.10 -4.46
CA SER A 25 -3.35 18.93 -3.97
C SER A 25 -4.57 18.11 -3.52
N CYS A 26 -4.39 16.84 -3.17
CA CYS A 26 -5.47 15.93 -2.78
C CYS A 26 -5.30 15.40 -1.36
N ILE A 27 -6.37 15.47 -0.57
CA ILE A 27 -6.51 14.76 0.70
C ILE A 27 -7.39 13.55 0.50
N TYR A 28 -6.81 12.36 0.61
CA TYR A 28 -7.55 11.11 0.62
C TYR A 28 -7.92 10.74 2.06
N ILE A 29 -9.18 10.37 2.27
CA ILE A 29 -9.63 9.87 3.56
C ILE A 29 -9.37 8.37 3.65
N ASN A 30 -8.47 7.97 4.56
CA ASN A 30 -8.07 6.57 4.74
C ASN A 30 -9.08 5.83 5.62
N ASN A 31 -9.63 6.54 6.61
CA ASN A 31 -10.71 6.07 7.47
C ASN A 31 -11.65 7.23 7.84
N LEU A 32 -12.92 7.13 7.44
CA LEU A 32 -13.88 8.22 7.64
C LEU A 32 -14.16 8.51 9.11
N ARG A 33 -14.31 7.48 9.94
CA ARG A 33 -14.60 7.62 11.38
C ARG A 33 -13.40 8.22 12.10
N PHE A 34 -12.20 7.65 11.92
CA PHE A 34 -11.02 8.06 12.68
C PHE A 34 -10.41 9.38 12.20
N SER A 35 -10.52 9.73 10.92
CA SER A 35 -10.06 11.04 10.43
C SER A 35 -10.85 12.21 11.02
N ARG A 36 -12.06 11.95 11.55
CA ARG A 36 -13.00 12.98 12.01
C ARG A 36 -13.27 14.04 10.93
N PHE A 37 -13.07 13.73 9.64
CA PHE A 37 -13.13 14.71 8.56
C PHE A 37 -14.56 14.84 7.97
N SER A 38 -15.42 15.49 8.73
CA SER A 38 -16.83 15.74 8.37
C SER A 38 -16.98 16.69 7.16
N ARG A 39 -18.18 16.71 6.56
CA ARG A 39 -18.52 17.67 5.49
C ARG A 39 -18.43 19.12 5.97
N LYS A 40 -18.75 19.40 7.24
CA LYS A 40 -18.58 20.73 7.85
C LYS A 40 -17.12 21.16 7.85
N ARG A 41 -16.20 20.27 8.25
CA ARG A 41 -14.75 20.52 8.22
C ARG A 41 -14.22 20.70 6.81
N GLU A 42 -14.75 19.96 5.83
CA GLU A 42 -14.39 20.15 4.42
C GLU A 42 -14.83 21.52 3.89
N LYS A 43 -16.04 22.00 4.24
CA LYS A 43 -16.49 23.35 3.89
C LYS A 43 -15.56 24.41 4.49
N ILE A 44 -15.13 24.23 5.74
CA ILE A 44 -14.16 25.12 6.40
C ILE A 44 -12.83 25.09 5.64
N LEU A 45 -12.30 23.90 5.31
CA LEU A 45 -11.06 23.77 4.55
C LEU A 45 -11.13 24.54 3.22
N LYS A 46 -12.21 24.37 2.46
CA LYS A 46 -12.37 25.01 1.14
C LYS A 46 -12.35 26.55 1.19
N LYS A 47 -12.71 27.16 2.32
CA LYS A 47 -12.61 28.63 2.49
C LYS A 47 -11.16 29.12 2.55
N TYR A 48 -10.25 28.30 3.07
CA TYR A 48 -8.84 28.67 3.29
C TYR A 48 -7.89 28.04 2.25
N PHE A 49 -8.28 26.91 1.67
CA PHE A 49 -7.51 26.11 0.72
C PHE A 49 -8.44 25.61 -0.41
N PRO A 50 -8.94 26.51 -1.28
CA PRO A 50 -9.89 26.17 -2.33
C PRO A 50 -9.33 25.19 -3.36
N GLU A 51 -8.01 25.17 -3.55
CA GLU A 51 -7.29 24.28 -4.46
C GLU A 51 -7.23 22.83 -3.96
N ILE A 52 -7.48 22.60 -2.66
CA ILE A 52 -7.35 21.26 -2.06
C ILE A 52 -8.63 20.45 -2.23
N LYS A 53 -8.48 19.31 -2.91
CA LYS A 53 -9.57 18.36 -3.13
C LYS A 53 -9.61 17.29 -2.04
N VAL A 54 -10.76 17.15 -1.38
CA VAL A 54 -11.01 16.05 -0.43
C VAL A 54 -11.65 14.86 -1.16
N ILE A 55 -11.00 13.71 -1.13
CA ILE A 55 -11.39 12.51 -1.85
C ILE A 55 -11.83 11.42 -0.87
N ARG A 56 -13.09 10.98 -1.01
CA ARG A 56 -13.71 9.88 -0.25
C ARG A 56 -13.84 8.64 -1.11
N SER A 57 -12.72 7.97 -1.39
CA SER A 57 -12.73 6.73 -2.17
C SER A 57 -12.93 5.52 -1.24
N LYS A 58 -14.07 4.82 -1.38
CA LYS A 58 -14.31 3.54 -0.67
C LYS A 58 -13.21 2.51 -0.97
N ILE A 59 -12.71 2.48 -2.21
CA ILE A 59 -11.64 1.56 -2.62
C ILE A 59 -10.34 1.90 -1.91
N PHE A 60 -9.97 3.18 -1.86
CA PHE A 60 -8.75 3.59 -1.16
C PHE A 60 -8.82 3.33 0.36
N GLN A 61 -10.00 3.47 0.96
CA GLN A 61 -10.23 3.10 2.36
C GLN A 61 -10.01 1.59 2.57
N ARG A 62 -10.46 0.74 1.64
CA ARG A 62 -10.20 -0.71 1.67
C ARG A 62 -8.70 -1.02 1.52
N ILE A 63 -8.02 -0.38 0.56
CA ILE A 63 -6.56 -0.51 0.38
C ILE A 63 -5.82 -0.14 1.67
N SER A 64 -6.15 1.02 2.25
CA SER A 64 -5.56 1.51 3.49
C SER A 64 -5.81 0.55 4.66
N THR A 65 -7.02 -0.01 4.75
CA THR A 65 -7.39 -0.97 5.80
C THR A 65 -6.62 -2.28 5.67
N ARG A 66 -6.48 -2.83 4.46
CA ARG A 66 -5.69 -4.06 4.21
C ARG A 66 -4.20 -3.85 4.50
N SER A 67 -3.67 -2.69 4.14
CA SER A 67 -2.26 -2.34 4.38
C SER A 67 -1.96 -2.05 5.85
N LYS A 68 -2.95 -1.56 6.62
CA LYS A 68 -2.79 -1.13 8.01
C LYS A 68 -2.19 -2.20 8.92
N ASN A 69 -2.66 -3.45 8.82
CA ASN A 69 -2.21 -4.50 9.72
C ASN A 69 -0.73 -4.83 9.46
N ILE A 70 -0.35 -4.98 8.19
CA ILE A 70 1.03 -5.23 7.79
C ILE A 70 1.94 -4.09 8.26
N LEU A 71 1.54 -2.84 8.01
CA LEU A 71 2.31 -1.67 8.40
C LEU A 71 2.41 -1.50 9.93
N ARG A 72 1.37 -1.87 10.68
CA ARG A 72 1.40 -1.83 12.15
C ARG A 72 2.40 -2.83 12.71
N ASP A 73 2.45 -4.02 12.13
CA ASP A 73 3.22 -5.14 12.67
C ASP A 73 4.71 -5.07 12.24
N GLU A 74 5.00 -4.49 11.08
CA GLU A 74 6.35 -4.48 10.49
C GLU A 74 7.11 -3.14 10.60
N LEU A 75 6.42 -1.99 10.60
CA LEU A 75 7.07 -0.67 10.77
C LEU A 75 7.40 -0.40 12.23
N LYS A 76 8.58 0.18 12.47
CA LYS A 76 8.97 0.72 13.77
C LYS A 76 8.87 2.25 13.79
N PRO A 77 8.67 2.86 14.97
CA PRO A 77 8.75 4.31 15.11
C PRO A 77 10.07 4.86 14.59
N LYS A 78 10.02 6.01 13.90
CA LYS A 78 11.17 6.73 13.33
C LYS A 78 11.96 5.98 12.24
N ASP A 79 11.47 4.83 11.75
CA ASP A 79 12.12 4.09 10.64
C ASP A 79 12.39 5.01 9.43
N ARG A 80 13.60 4.89 8.86
CA ARG A 80 13.93 5.40 7.52
C ARG A 80 13.50 4.37 6.49
N VAL A 81 12.48 4.69 5.70
CA VAL A 81 11.83 3.77 4.77
C VAL A 81 12.23 4.10 3.34
N LEU A 82 12.80 3.13 2.61
CA LEU A 82 13.00 3.22 1.17
C LEU A 82 11.88 2.48 0.44
N ILE A 83 11.16 3.14 -0.46
CA ILE A 83 10.21 2.44 -1.35
C ILE A 83 10.98 1.97 -2.59
N MET A 84 10.95 0.67 -2.88
CA MET A 84 11.57 0.12 -4.08
C MET A 84 10.97 0.76 -5.33
N LYS A 85 11.85 1.17 -6.25
CA LYS A 85 11.43 1.71 -7.56
C LYS A 85 10.80 0.57 -8.37
N THR A 86 9.55 0.77 -8.78
CA THR A 86 8.78 -0.09 -9.67
C THR A 86 8.06 0.81 -10.69
N ASP A 87 7.00 0.32 -11.32
CA ASP A 87 6.11 1.20 -12.07
C ASP A 87 5.45 2.27 -11.17
N LYS A 88 5.02 3.37 -11.80
CA LYS A 88 4.43 4.52 -11.12
C LYS A 88 3.14 4.17 -10.36
N ILE A 89 2.39 3.15 -10.77
CA ILE A 89 1.09 2.78 -10.18
C ILE A 89 1.32 2.14 -8.81
N ARG A 90 2.17 1.10 -8.76
CA ARG A 90 2.56 0.42 -7.51
C ARG A 90 3.28 1.35 -6.55
N TYR A 91 4.22 2.15 -7.06
CA TYR A 91 4.96 3.12 -6.25
C TYR A 91 4.01 4.14 -5.60
N THR A 92 3.09 4.72 -6.38
CA THR A 92 2.11 5.69 -5.87
C THR A 92 1.22 5.07 -4.78
N ALA A 93 0.78 3.83 -4.95
CA ALA A 93 -0.03 3.14 -3.94
C ALA A 93 0.75 2.88 -2.65
N ALA A 94 1.99 2.40 -2.75
CA ALA A 94 2.83 2.15 -1.58
C ALA A 94 3.15 3.45 -0.83
N TYR A 95 3.48 4.52 -1.57
CA TYR A 95 3.67 5.85 -0.99
C TYR A 95 2.39 6.31 -0.27
N ALA A 96 1.23 6.18 -0.92
CA ALA A 96 -0.05 6.64 -0.37
C ALA A 96 -0.41 6.00 0.97
N VAL A 97 -0.15 4.71 1.14
CA VAL A 97 -0.45 4.00 2.40
C VAL A 97 0.57 4.28 3.50
N LEU A 98 1.81 4.65 3.15
CA LEU A 98 2.88 5.02 4.08
C LEU A 98 2.83 6.48 4.53
N GLU A 99 2.38 7.38 3.66
CA GLU A 99 2.31 8.81 3.91
C GLU A 99 1.71 9.19 5.29
N PRO A 100 0.59 8.62 5.77
CA PRO A 100 0.08 8.88 7.12
C PRO A 100 1.00 8.43 8.25
N TYR A 101 1.84 7.41 8.02
CA TYR A 101 2.77 6.90 9.03
C TYR A 101 3.92 7.86 9.30
N THR A 102 4.20 8.79 8.39
CA THR A 102 5.13 9.91 8.66
C THR A 102 4.68 10.74 9.86
N ARG A 103 3.36 10.82 10.10
CA ARG A 103 2.77 11.50 11.26
C ARG A 103 2.46 10.54 12.40
N LYS A 104 1.99 9.33 12.07
CA LYS A 104 1.58 8.35 13.09
C LYS A 104 2.77 7.82 13.89
N TYR A 105 3.84 7.43 13.20
CA TYR A 105 5.03 6.78 13.77
C TYR A 105 6.32 7.59 13.57
N GLY A 106 6.24 8.75 12.90
CA GLY A 106 7.42 9.58 12.66
C GLY A 106 8.39 9.00 11.65
N ILE A 107 7.95 8.06 10.79
CA ILE A 107 8.83 7.48 9.77
C ILE A 107 9.28 8.53 8.76
N LYS A 108 10.43 8.30 8.14
CA LYS A 108 10.97 9.16 7.08
C LYS A 108 11.10 8.35 5.79
N ILE A 109 10.44 8.79 4.72
CA ILE A 109 10.64 8.18 3.40
C ILE A 109 11.93 8.76 2.82
N VAL A 110 12.90 7.91 2.50
CA VAL A 110 14.26 8.30 2.08
C VAL A 110 14.67 7.58 0.81
N GLU A 111 15.64 8.14 0.09
CA GLU A 111 16.24 7.50 -1.09
C GLU A 111 17.49 6.68 -0.78
N LYS A 112 18.18 6.99 0.33
CA LYS A 112 19.45 6.34 0.72
C LYS A 112 19.48 6.07 2.24
N ASN A 113 20.28 5.07 2.61
CA ASN A 113 20.49 4.60 3.98
C ASN A 113 19.17 4.31 4.73
N PRO A 114 18.33 3.38 4.25
CA PRO A 114 17.11 3.00 4.94
C PRO A 114 17.36 2.01 6.10
N ASP A 115 16.42 1.97 7.02
CA ASP A 115 16.29 0.92 8.05
C ASP A 115 15.44 -0.24 7.57
N CYS A 116 14.47 0.04 6.69
CA CYS A 116 13.65 -0.96 6.03
C CYS A 116 13.31 -0.57 4.59
N ILE A 117 13.05 -1.58 3.78
CA ILE A 117 12.73 -1.47 2.36
C ILE A 117 11.28 -1.87 2.19
N VAL A 118 10.48 -1.01 1.57
CA VAL A 118 9.11 -1.29 1.18
C VAL A 118 9.10 -1.77 -0.26
N ASN A 119 8.64 -3.01 -0.46
CA ASN A 119 8.43 -3.58 -1.76
C ASN A 119 6.94 -3.47 -2.14
N PRO A 120 6.58 -2.77 -3.22
CA PRO A 120 5.19 -2.45 -3.53
C PRO A 120 4.46 -3.58 -4.29
N LEU A 121 4.92 -4.84 -4.17
CA LEU A 121 4.19 -5.98 -4.73
C LEU A 121 2.79 -6.09 -4.13
N THR A 122 1.84 -6.28 -5.02
CA THR A 122 0.44 -6.52 -4.72
C THR A 122 0.15 -7.99 -4.46
N LEU A 123 -1.09 -8.29 -4.07
CA LEU A 123 -1.57 -9.66 -3.95
C LEU A 123 -1.36 -10.46 -5.24
N ASP A 124 -1.75 -9.88 -6.38
CA ASP A 124 -1.62 -10.52 -7.69
C ASP A 124 -0.14 -10.77 -8.03
N ASP A 125 0.76 -9.81 -7.77
CA ASP A 125 2.20 -9.97 -8.05
C ASP A 125 2.82 -11.14 -7.29
N ILE A 126 2.42 -11.31 -6.03
CA ILE A 126 2.91 -12.40 -5.18
C ILE A 126 2.49 -13.74 -5.77
N VAL A 127 1.22 -13.89 -6.12
CA VAL A 127 0.67 -15.14 -6.67
C VAL A 127 1.30 -15.45 -8.04
N ILE A 128 1.48 -14.45 -8.89
CA ILE A 128 2.19 -14.61 -10.18
C ILE A 128 3.61 -15.12 -9.95
N ASN A 129 4.33 -14.52 -9.01
CA ASN A 129 5.70 -14.94 -8.70
C ASN A 129 5.75 -16.38 -8.20
N VAL A 130 4.76 -16.79 -7.39
CA VAL A 130 4.62 -18.17 -6.92
C VAL A 130 4.41 -19.12 -8.08
N PHE A 131 3.47 -18.84 -8.99
CA PHE A 131 3.24 -19.70 -10.15
C PHE A 131 4.45 -19.76 -11.09
N LYS A 132 5.13 -18.63 -11.35
CA LYS A 132 6.38 -18.63 -12.13
C LYS A 132 7.45 -19.52 -11.49
N LYS A 133 7.59 -19.47 -10.17
CA LYS A 133 8.57 -20.28 -9.44
C LYS A 133 8.21 -21.76 -9.43
N LEU A 134 6.93 -22.08 -9.24
CA LEU A 134 6.41 -23.45 -9.36
C LEU A 134 6.72 -24.04 -10.74
N LEU A 135 6.37 -23.33 -11.81
CA LEU A 135 6.59 -23.77 -13.19
C LEU A 135 8.07 -23.91 -13.56
N SER A 136 8.95 -23.14 -12.92
CA SER A 136 10.40 -23.21 -13.17
C SER A 136 11.16 -24.09 -12.17
N GLY A 137 10.46 -24.80 -11.27
CA GLY A 137 11.10 -25.62 -10.23
C GLY A 137 11.93 -24.82 -9.21
N LYS A 138 11.72 -23.50 -9.11
CA LYS A 138 12.47 -22.61 -8.21
C LYS A 138 11.86 -22.58 -6.81
N LYS A 139 12.71 -22.40 -5.79
CA LYS A 139 12.28 -22.30 -4.39
C LYS A 139 11.24 -21.19 -4.17
N LEU A 140 10.15 -21.57 -3.52
CA LEU A 140 9.05 -20.68 -3.14
C LEU A 140 9.38 -19.89 -1.88
N LYS A 141 10.03 -18.74 -2.06
CA LYS A 141 10.30 -17.81 -0.96
C LYS A 141 10.14 -16.35 -1.39
N MET A 142 9.70 -15.51 -0.47
CA MET A 142 9.76 -14.06 -0.58
C MET A 142 11.01 -13.53 0.10
N GLU A 143 11.51 -12.38 -0.39
CA GLU A 143 12.64 -11.70 0.24
C GLU A 143 12.16 -11.04 1.53
N VAL A 144 12.56 -11.57 2.68
CA VAL A 144 12.29 -10.96 3.99
C VAL A 144 13.39 -9.99 4.42
N LYS A 145 14.56 -10.10 3.81
CA LYS A 145 15.71 -9.20 3.96
C LYS A 145 16.32 -8.92 2.59
N LYS A 146 16.76 -7.68 2.40
CA LYS A 146 17.57 -7.25 1.25
C LYS A 146 18.65 -6.31 1.77
N ASP A 147 19.91 -6.59 1.45
CA ASP A 147 21.07 -5.83 1.94
C ASP A 147 21.08 -5.68 3.48
N ASN A 148 20.77 -6.77 4.19
CA ASN A 148 20.56 -6.83 5.65
C ASN A 148 19.44 -5.93 6.21
N LYS A 149 18.63 -5.29 5.37
CA LYS A 149 17.46 -4.50 5.76
C LYS A 149 16.19 -5.32 5.67
N ARG A 150 15.25 -5.05 6.59
CA ARG A 150 13.92 -5.70 6.60
C ARG A 150 13.13 -5.29 5.35
N VAL A 151 12.49 -6.25 4.70
CA VAL A 151 11.61 -5.99 3.55
C VAL A 151 10.14 -6.08 3.99
N ILE A 152 9.35 -5.06 3.65
CA ILE A 152 7.94 -4.92 4.03
C ILE A 152 7.09 -4.88 2.75
N TYR A 153 6.02 -5.67 2.72
CA TYR A 153 5.10 -5.76 1.59
C TYR A 153 3.71 -5.20 1.95
N PRO A 154 3.53 -3.87 2.02
CA PRO A 154 2.30 -3.26 2.52
C PRO A 154 1.07 -3.56 1.65
N LEU A 155 1.29 -3.83 0.36
CA LEU A 155 0.22 -4.11 -0.61
C LEU A 155 0.00 -5.61 -0.83
N SER A 156 0.66 -6.49 -0.07
CA SER A 156 0.58 -7.96 -0.26
C SER A 156 -0.83 -8.54 -0.11
N LYS A 157 -1.75 -7.81 0.53
CA LYS A 157 -3.18 -8.18 0.68
C LYS A 157 -4.12 -7.28 -0.13
N VAL A 158 -3.59 -6.55 -1.10
CA VAL A 158 -4.31 -5.60 -1.94
C VAL A 158 -4.27 -6.08 -3.39
N PRO A 159 -5.42 -6.35 -4.03
CA PRO A 159 -5.46 -6.66 -5.45
C PRO A 159 -4.98 -5.47 -6.29
N TYR A 160 -4.21 -5.74 -7.35
CA TYR A 160 -3.71 -4.71 -8.26
C TYR A 160 -4.84 -3.93 -8.94
N SER A 161 -5.94 -4.63 -9.28
CA SER A 161 -7.15 -4.03 -9.87
C SER A 161 -7.76 -2.94 -8.99
N TRP A 162 -7.67 -3.04 -7.65
CA TRP A 162 -8.15 -1.99 -6.75
C TRP A 162 -7.33 -0.72 -6.85
N ILE A 163 -6.00 -0.85 -6.99
CA ILE A 163 -5.10 0.29 -7.15
C ILE A 163 -5.43 1.02 -8.46
N CYS A 164 -5.59 0.28 -9.54
CA CYS A 164 -5.95 0.80 -10.85
C CYS A 164 -7.30 1.53 -10.84
N LYS A 165 -8.31 0.91 -10.22
CA LYS A 165 -9.64 1.53 -10.05
C LYS A 165 -9.59 2.78 -9.17
N TRP A 166 -8.74 2.79 -8.13
CA TRP A 166 -8.55 3.98 -7.30
C TRP A 166 -7.88 5.13 -8.07
N LEU A 167 -6.83 4.82 -8.84
CA LEU A 167 -6.09 5.79 -9.63
C LEU A 167 -6.78 6.17 -10.95
N LYS A 168 -7.93 5.53 -11.26
CA LYS A 168 -8.65 5.67 -12.54
C LYS A 168 -7.74 5.45 -13.75
N LYS A 169 -6.89 4.43 -13.67
CA LYS A 169 -6.01 4.03 -14.77
C LYS A 169 -6.49 2.70 -15.33
N GLU A 170 -6.49 2.61 -16.65
CA GLU A 170 -6.53 1.32 -17.31
C GLU A 170 -5.22 0.59 -17.02
N CYS A 171 -5.37 -0.57 -16.40
CA CYS A 171 -4.27 -1.45 -16.11
C CYS A 171 -4.59 -2.78 -16.76
N LYS A 172 -3.82 -3.16 -17.76
CA LYS A 172 -3.78 -4.55 -18.18
C LYS A 172 -2.85 -5.27 -17.23
N ILE A 173 -3.36 -6.31 -16.57
CA ILE A 173 -2.47 -7.33 -16.01
C ILE A 173 -2.07 -8.19 -17.20
N GLU A 174 -1.15 -7.70 -18.03
CA GLU A 174 -0.54 -8.53 -19.04
C GLU A 174 0.52 -9.37 -18.35
N TYR A 175 0.08 -10.54 -17.90
CA TYR A 175 1.00 -11.55 -17.45
C TYR A 175 1.75 -12.03 -18.69
N GLN A 176 3.06 -11.78 -18.73
CA GLN A 176 3.91 -12.14 -19.86
C GLN A 176 3.94 -13.65 -20.16
N ASP A 177 3.42 -14.49 -19.26
CA ASP A 177 3.43 -15.94 -19.35
C ASP A 177 2.00 -16.50 -19.50
N LYS A 178 1.71 -17.08 -20.67
CA LYS A 178 0.41 -17.69 -20.99
C LYS A 178 0.06 -18.85 -20.06
N MET A 179 1.04 -19.59 -19.56
CA MET A 179 0.81 -20.70 -18.64
C MET A 179 0.39 -20.19 -17.27
N VAL A 180 1.03 -19.12 -16.78
CA VAL A 180 0.61 -18.46 -15.54
C VAL A 180 -0.83 -17.96 -15.63
N ASN A 181 -1.26 -17.42 -16.78
CA ASN A 181 -2.66 -17.04 -16.99
C ASN A 181 -3.62 -18.20 -16.82
N LYS A 182 -3.33 -19.33 -17.49
CA LYS A 182 -4.16 -20.54 -17.37
C LYS A 182 -4.27 -21.01 -15.92
N PHE A 183 -3.17 -20.96 -15.15
CA PHE A 183 -3.20 -21.28 -13.73
C PHE A 183 -4.07 -20.29 -12.94
N MET A 184 -3.89 -19.00 -13.15
CA MET A 184 -4.68 -17.96 -12.48
C MET A 184 -6.18 -18.13 -12.75
N ASP A 185 -6.56 -18.42 -14.00
CA ASP A 185 -7.95 -18.62 -14.42
C ASP A 185 -8.52 -19.92 -13.82
N PHE A 186 -7.78 -21.03 -13.89
CA PHE A 186 -8.18 -22.30 -13.30
C PHE A 186 -8.41 -22.19 -11.78
N PHE A 187 -7.49 -21.59 -11.05
CA PHE A 187 -7.68 -21.45 -9.60
C PHE A 187 -8.82 -20.47 -9.26
N ASN A 188 -9.09 -19.49 -10.13
CA ASN A 188 -10.21 -18.58 -9.93
C ASN A 188 -11.58 -19.27 -10.07
N THR A 189 -11.67 -20.36 -10.86
CA THR A 189 -12.91 -21.13 -11.00
C THR A 189 -13.06 -22.21 -9.94
N VAL A 190 -11.95 -22.79 -9.46
CA VAL A 190 -11.98 -23.96 -8.56
C VAL A 190 -11.89 -23.57 -7.08
N VAL A 191 -11.13 -22.52 -6.74
CA VAL A 191 -10.83 -22.19 -5.34
C VAL A 191 -11.15 -20.71 -5.05
N PRO A 192 -12.24 -20.45 -4.30
CA PRO A 192 -12.52 -19.10 -3.80
C PRO A 192 -11.36 -18.57 -2.96
N ASP A 193 -11.04 -17.28 -3.17
CA ASP A 193 -10.00 -16.54 -2.45
C ASP A 193 -8.61 -17.21 -2.49
N TYR A 194 -8.30 -17.96 -3.56
CA TYR A 194 -7.03 -18.67 -3.68
C TYR A 194 -5.83 -17.73 -3.56
N LYS A 195 -5.94 -16.50 -4.08
CA LYS A 195 -4.87 -15.51 -4.05
C LYS A 195 -4.47 -15.19 -2.61
N GLU A 196 -5.43 -14.91 -1.74
CA GLU A 196 -5.22 -14.66 -0.32
C GLU A 196 -4.60 -15.85 0.39
N LYS A 197 -5.08 -17.07 0.09
CA LYS A 197 -4.57 -18.32 0.68
C LYS A 197 -3.11 -18.57 0.29
N ILE A 198 -2.79 -18.46 -1.00
CA ILE A 198 -1.42 -18.63 -1.53
C ILE A 198 -0.49 -17.57 -0.94
N ALA A 199 -0.89 -16.28 -0.99
CA ALA A 199 -0.05 -15.20 -0.50
C ALA A 199 0.25 -15.31 1.00
N SER A 200 -0.75 -15.67 1.81
CA SER A 200 -0.57 -15.86 3.25
C SER A 200 0.39 -17.03 3.54
N SER A 201 0.18 -18.17 2.89
CA SER A 201 1.04 -19.35 3.04
C SER A 201 2.51 -19.04 2.70
N ILE A 202 2.75 -18.34 1.60
CA ILE A 202 4.11 -18.01 1.15
C ILE A 202 4.79 -16.99 2.07
N LEU A 203 4.04 -16.01 2.57
CA LEU A 203 4.56 -15.04 3.53
C LEU A 203 4.93 -15.71 4.86
N GLU A 204 4.13 -16.66 5.33
CA GLU A 204 4.40 -17.44 6.54
C GLU A 204 5.61 -18.36 6.37
N LEU A 205 5.67 -19.14 5.28
CA LEU A 205 6.83 -19.97 4.94
C LEU A 205 8.12 -19.15 4.92
N SER A 206 8.07 -17.94 4.34
CA SER A 206 9.24 -17.05 4.26
C SER A 206 9.66 -16.50 5.62
N LYS A 207 8.77 -16.47 6.62
CA LYS A 207 9.09 -16.11 8.01
C LYS A 207 9.69 -17.28 8.79
N VAL A 208 9.28 -18.51 8.51
CA VAL A 208 9.76 -19.73 9.19
C VAL A 208 11.17 -20.12 8.73
N ILE A 209 11.49 -19.96 7.44
CA ILE A 209 12.83 -20.24 6.88
C ILE A 209 13.91 -19.21 7.35
N LYS A 210 13.61 -18.42 8.40
CA LYS A 210 14.56 -17.53 9.07
C LYS A 210 15.44 -18.25 10.11
N ASN A 211 15.09 -19.49 10.46
CA ASN A 211 15.87 -20.38 11.31
C ASN A 211 16.59 -21.43 10.44
#